data_AF-A0A924UL54-F1
#
_entry.id   AF-A0A924UL54-F1
#
_cell.length_a   1.000
_cell.length_b   1.000
_cell.length_c   1.000
_cell.angle_alpha   90.00
_cell.angle_beta   90.00
_cell.angle_gamma   90.00
#
_symmetry.space_group_name_H-M   'P 1'
#
loop_
_entity.id
_entity.type
_entity.pdbx_description
1 polymer ?
#
loop_
_entity_poly.entity_id
_entity_poly.type
_entity_poly.pdbx_seq_one_letter_code
_entity_poly.pdbx_strand_id
1 'polypeptide(L)'
;ALPIESVVDPTGAGDSFAGGFFGTLASAGPKVPTWADLKAATLAGTVMSSQTIQDFSLKALAKVDRSLFDLQLAQLKQMIS
;
A
#
# COMPACT_ATOMS: atom_id res chain seq x y z
N ALA A 1 -4.93 7.77 0.69
CA ALA A 1 -5.00 6.82 1.82
C ALA A 1 -6.42 6.28 1.93
N LEU A 2 -6.61 5.07 2.46
CA LEU A 2 -7.96 4.59 2.82
C LEU A 2 -8.49 5.44 3.99
N PRO A 3 -9.81 5.68 4.12
CA PRO A 3 -10.37 6.28 5.31
C PRO A 3 -10.13 5.33 6.48
N ILE A 4 -9.45 5.84 7.49
CA ILE A 4 -9.19 5.13 8.74
C ILE A 4 -9.69 6.00 9.88
N GLU A 5 -10.32 5.39 10.88
CA GLU A 5 -10.99 6.12 11.97
C GLU A 5 -10.00 6.93 12.85
N SER A 6 -8.74 6.52 12.94
CA SER A 6 -7.71 7.28 13.68
C SER A 6 -6.33 7.15 13.05
N VAL A 7 -5.69 8.27 12.75
CA VAL A 7 -4.26 8.34 12.40
C VAL A 7 -3.46 8.33 13.71
N VAL A 8 -2.62 7.31 13.92
CA VAL A 8 -1.88 7.12 15.18
C VAL A 8 -0.45 7.68 15.10
N ASP A 9 0.27 7.42 14.00
CA ASP A 9 1.61 7.95 13.74
C ASP A 9 1.83 8.08 12.22
N PRO A 10 2.06 9.29 11.65
CA PRO A 10 2.28 9.46 10.22
C PRO A 10 3.69 9.02 9.76
N THR A 11 4.61 8.73 10.68
CA THR A 11 6.00 8.42 10.36
C THR A 11 6.10 7.14 9.52
N GLY A 12 6.91 7.16 8.47
CA GLY A 12 7.11 6.00 7.58
C GLY A 12 6.02 5.79 6.53
N ALA A 13 4.94 6.59 6.51
CA ALA A 13 3.89 6.48 5.50
C ALA A 13 4.42 6.64 4.05
N GLY A 14 5.40 7.53 3.85
CA GLY A 14 6.05 7.76 2.57
C GLY A 14 6.98 6.61 2.15
N ASP A 15 7.77 6.10 3.08
CA ASP A 15 8.67 4.96 2.82
C ASP A 15 7.89 3.68 2.54
N SER A 16 6.79 3.45 3.26
CA SER A 16 5.88 2.34 3.00
C SER A 16 5.14 2.48 1.67
N PHE A 17 4.79 3.70 1.26
CA PHE A 17 4.28 3.94 -0.09
C PHE A 17 5.33 3.55 -1.14
N ALA A 18 6.55 4.04 -1.00
CA ALA A 18 7.65 3.75 -1.92
C ALA A 18 7.94 2.25 -1.99
N GLY A 19 7.98 1.57 -0.84
CA GLY A 19 8.15 0.11 -0.75
C GLY A 19 7.04 -0.66 -1.47
N GLY A 20 5.77 -0.31 -1.24
CA GLY A 20 4.65 -0.93 -1.94
C GLY A 20 4.65 -0.66 -3.45
N PHE A 21 4.99 0.56 -3.85
CA PHE A 21 5.06 0.98 -5.24
C PHE A 21 6.17 0.26 -6.01
N PHE A 22 7.42 0.41 -5.56
CA PHE A 22 8.58 -0.18 -6.24
C PHE A 22 8.60 -1.69 -6.10
N GLY A 23 8.14 -2.26 -4.98
CA GLY A 23 7.99 -3.71 -4.82
C GLY A 23 6.99 -4.31 -5.83
N THR A 24 5.88 -3.61 -6.08
CA THR A 24 4.91 -4.05 -7.10
C THR A 24 5.52 -4.02 -8.50
N LEU A 25 6.23 -2.95 -8.85
CA LEU A 25 6.91 -2.86 -10.15
C LEU A 25 8.00 -3.94 -10.30
N ALA A 26 8.80 -4.17 -9.26
CA ALA A 26 9.84 -5.19 -9.26
C ALA A 26 9.26 -6.61 -9.44
N SER A 27 8.11 -6.89 -8.83
CA SER A 27 7.43 -8.19 -8.97
C SER A 27 6.95 -8.48 -10.40
N ALA A 28 6.76 -7.43 -11.21
CA ALA A 28 6.35 -7.55 -12.61
C ALA A 28 7.52 -7.87 -13.56
N GLY A 29 8.74 -8.01 -13.04
CA GLY A 29 9.95 -8.33 -13.79
C GLY A 29 10.62 -7.14 -14.49
N PRO A 30 11.79 -7.35 -15.13
CA PRO A 30 12.53 -6.28 -15.78
C PRO A 30 11.85 -5.85 -17.08
N LYS A 31 11.04 -4.79 -17.00
CA LYS A 31 10.36 -4.16 -18.13
C LYS A 31 10.13 -2.67 -17.89
N VAL A 32 9.87 -1.93 -18.97
CA VAL A 32 9.33 -0.57 -18.85
C VAL A 32 7.88 -0.66 -18.34
N PRO A 33 7.52 0.03 -17.24
CA PRO A 33 6.15 -0.02 -16.71
C PRO A 33 5.13 0.53 -17.70
N THR A 34 4.03 -0.21 -17.88
CA THR A 34 2.86 0.30 -18.60
C THR A 34 2.03 1.21 -17.69
N TRP A 35 1.06 1.93 -18.27
CA TRP A 35 0.10 2.70 -17.49
C TRP A 35 -0.69 1.85 -16.49
N ALA A 36 -1.01 0.61 -16.86
CA ALA A 36 -1.68 -0.33 -15.97
C ALA A 36 -0.77 -0.76 -14.79
N ASP A 37 0.51 -0.99 -15.06
CA ASP A 37 1.50 -1.32 -14.02
C ASP A 37 1.66 -0.16 -13.02
N LEU A 38 1.75 1.08 -13.51
CA LEU A 38 1.85 2.28 -12.66
C LEU A 38 0.61 2.49 -11.80
N LYS A 39 -0.60 2.24 -12.36
CA LYS A 39 -1.84 2.26 -11.57
C LYS A 39 -1.81 1.20 -10.47
N ALA A 40 -1.47 -0.04 -10.81
CA ALA A 40 -1.39 -1.13 -9.84
C ALA A 40 -0.39 -0.83 -8.70
N ALA A 41 0.80 -0.31 -9.06
CA ALA A 41 1.82 0.09 -8.10
C ALA A 41 1.36 1.23 -7.19
N THR A 42 0.64 2.22 -7.74
CA THR A 42 0.08 3.33 -6.96
C THR A 42 -0.95 2.85 -5.94
N LEU A 43 -1.80 1.90 -6.31
CA LEU A 43 -2.78 1.29 -5.40
C LEU A 43 -2.08 0.50 -4.30
N ALA A 44 -1.09 -0.31 -4.65
CA ALA A 44 -0.30 -1.07 -3.68
C ALA A 44 0.44 -0.17 -2.69
N GLY A 45 1.10 0.89 -3.17
CA GLY A 45 1.74 1.89 -2.31
C GLY A 45 0.72 2.58 -1.38
N THR A 46 -0.47 2.88 -1.87
CA THR A 46 -1.54 3.50 -1.07
C THR A 46 -2.02 2.58 0.06
N VAL A 47 -2.18 1.28 -0.21
CA VAL A 47 -2.53 0.28 0.81
C VAL A 47 -1.44 0.17 1.88
N MET A 48 -0.18 0.05 1.47
CA MET A 48 0.97 -0.07 2.40
C MET A 48 1.16 1.18 3.26
N SER A 49 1.00 2.36 2.66
CA SER A 49 1.03 3.65 3.38
C SER A 49 -0.09 3.72 4.42
N SER A 50 -1.29 3.28 4.04
CA SER A 50 -2.45 3.28 4.93
C SER A 50 -2.31 2.35 6.13
N GLN A 51 -1.56 1.24 5.99
CA GLN A 51 -1.25 0.34 7.11
C GLN A 51 -0.30 0.95 8.13
N THR A 52 0.72 1.67 7.64
CA THR A 52 1.81 2.19 8.49
C THR A 52 1.31 3.22 9.51
N ILE A 53 0.22 3.91 9.19
CA ILE A 53 -0.34 4.97 10.03
C ILE A 53 -1.36 4.47 11.08
N GLN A 54 -1.64 3.16 11.12
CA GLN A 54 -2.65 2.54 12.00
C GLN A 54 -2.07 1.99 13.32
N ASP A 55 -0.75 1.89 13.49
CA ASP A 55 -0.10 1.42 14.73
C ASP A 55 1.29 2.08 14.87
N PHE A 56 1.84 2.13 16.08
CA PHE A 56 3.11 2.82 16.34
C PHE A 56 4.31 2.03 15.78
N SER A 57 5.15 2.70 14.98
CA SER A 57 6.38 2.12 14.39
C SER A 57 6.08 0.86 13.54
N LEU A 58 7.00 -0.10 13.48
CA LEU A 58 6.92 -1.27 12.60
C LEU A 58 5.84 -2.30 12.98
N LYS A 59 5.10 -2.08 14.08
CA LYS A 59 4.10 -3.03 14.59
C LYS A 59 2.94 -3.24 13.63
N ALA A 60 2.55 -2.20 12.88
CA ALA A 60 1.54 -2.31 11.84
C ALA A 60 2.03 -3.18 10.68
N LEU A 61 3.23 -2.92 10.17
CA LEU A 61 3.83 -3.66 9.04
C LEU A 61 4.03 -5.14 9.37
N ALA A 62 4.38 -5.48 10.62
CA ALA A 62 4.55 -6.86 11.06
C ALA A 62 3.26 -7.71 11.01
N LYS A 63 2.08 -7.07 10.95
CA LYS A 63 0.77 -7.74 10.87
C LYS A 63 0.26 -7.86 9.44
N VAL A 64 0.96 -7.29 8.45
CA VAL A 64 0.53 -7.33 7.05
C VAL A 64 0.88 -8.69 6.47
N ASP A 65 -0.16 -9.48 6.21
CA ASP A 65 -0.09 -10.68 5.37
C ASP A 65 -0.73 -10.44 3.99
N ARG A 66 -0.62 -11.45 3.12
CA ARG A 66 -1.16 -11.37 1.76
C ARG A 66 -2.68 -11.21 1.75
N SER A 67 -3.39 -11.87 2.66
CA SER A 67 -4.85 -11.84 2.73
C SER A 67 -5.37 -10.47 3.13
N LEU A 68 -4.76 -9.84 4.13
CA LEU A 68 -5.08 -8.48 4.57
C LEU A 68 -4.80 -7.46 3.46
N PHE A 69 -3.65 -7.60 2.78
CA PHE A 69 -3.31 -6.74 1.65
C PHE A 69 -4.35 -6.83 0.52
N ASP A 70 -4.72 -8.05 0.11
CA ASP A 70 -5.69 -8.25 -0.98
C ASP A 70 -7.09 -7.73 -0.61
N LEU A 71 -7.52 -7.91 0.64
CA LEU A 71 -8.77 -7.35 1.16
C LEU A 71 -8.80 -5.82 1.05
N GLN A 72 -7.75 -5.15 1.49
CA GLN A 72 -7.66 -3.70 1.46
C GLN A 72 -7.51 -3.14 0.05
N LEU A 73 -6.79 -3.85 -0.81
CA LEU A 73 -6.70 -3.49 -2.22
C LEU A 73 -8.07 -3.56 -2.89
N ALA A 74 -8.90 -4.56 -2.54
CA ALA A 74 -10.27 -4.66 -3.03
C ALA A 74 -11.16 -3.52 -2.50
N GLN A 75 -11.07 -3.20 -1.21
CA GLN A 75 -11.77 -2.05 -0.61
C GLN A 75 -11.37 -0.74 -1.29
N LEU A 76 -10.07 -0.51 -1.48
CA LEU A 76 -9.58 0.69 -2.15
C LEU A 76 -10.16 0.77 -3.57
N LYS A 77 -10.12 -0.32 -4.34
CA LYS A 77 -10.71 -0.34 -5.69
C LYS A 77 -12.21 -0.01 -5.71
N GLN A 78 -12.98 -0.47 -4.72
CA GLN A 78 -14.40 -0.14 -4.61
C GLN A 78 -14.66 1.36 -4.33
N MET A 79 -13.72 2.05 -3.67
CA MET A 79 -13.87 3.45 -3.32
C MET A 79 -13.57 4.44 -4.45
N ILE A 80 -12.71 4.05 -5.39
CA ILE A 80 -12.27 4.86 -6.54
C ILE A 80 -12.97 4.48 -7.85
N SER A 81 -13.88 3.51 -7.79
CA SER A 81 -14.72 3.12 -8.91
C SER A 81 -16.10 3.78 -8.82
#